data_AF-A0AA43ULF9-F1
#
_entry.id   AF-A0AA43ULF9-F1
#
_cell.length_a   1.000
_cell.length_b   1.000
_cell.length_c   1.000
_cell.angle_alpha   90.00
_cell.angle_beta   90.00
_cell.angle_gamma   90.00
#
_symmetry.space_group_name_H-M   'P 1'
#
loop_
_entity.id
_entity.type
_entity.pdbx_description
1 polymer ?
#
loop_
_entity_poly.entity_id
_entity_poly.type
_entity_poly.pdbx_seq_one_letter_code
_entity_poly.pdbx_strand_id
1 'polypeptide(L)'
;MLLFLGSGKTGKSATLFSTVELFFPDRKKCLLETWDFDRGLFPGYSVFWDLENIPPGSVVVIEDAARVFSSRGSASRTDLDGWLSLISHRDIVVLISVQSTAILDLQFFRTQRVVFMHKRVWDTDLKFERPELQSLQMTANLRLAEAAAIHPEMDPRVFTYCSDSDEVLVIPLVDWWTDAQSHYLRDARRRAKA
;
A
#
# COMPACT_ATOMS: atom_id res chain seq x y z
N MET A 1 2.09 -6.94 -8.56
CA MET A 1 2.06 -6.21 -7.28
C MET A 1 1.23 -4.94 -7.45
N LEU A 2 0.45 -4.56 -6.45
CA LEU A 2 -0.26 -3.27 -6.44
C LEU A 2 0.42 -2.32 -5.45
N LEU A 3 0.66 -1.08 -5.87
CA LEU A 3 1.27 -0.05 -5.04
C LEU A 3 0.33 1.13 -4.90
N PHE A 4 -0.06 1.45 -3.67
CA PHE A 4 -0.91 2.58 -3.33
C PHE A 4 -0.03 3.77 -2.93
N LEU A 5 0.05 4.78 -3.79
CA LEU A 5 0.88 5.98 -3.59
C LEU A 5 0.02 7.18 -3.18
N GLY A 6 0.46 8.00 -2.24
CA GLY A 6 -0.37 9.10 -1.72
C GLY A 6 0.15 9.70 -0.42
N SER A 7 -0.20 10.94 -0.11
CA SER A 7 0.19 11.56 1.16
C SER A 7 -0.55 10.97 2.37
N GLY A 8 -0.13 11.34 3.58
CA GLY A 8 -0.85 10.98 4.80
C GLY A 8 -2.32 11.42 4.74
N LYS A 9 -3.22 10.57 5.25
CA LYS A 9 -4.67 10.82 5.36
C LYS A 9 -5.43 10.96 4.03
N THR A 10 -4.92 10.42 2.93
CA THR A 10 -5.59 10.47 1.61
C THR A 10 -6.31 9.18 1.22
N GLY A 11 -6.52 8.27 2.19
CA GLY A 11 -7.32 7.04 1.98
C GLY A 11 -6.55 5.85 1.41
N LYS A 12 -5.22 5.90 1.29
CA LYS A 12 -4.40 4.77 0.78
C LYS A 12 -4.74 3.44 1.45
N SER A 13 -4.62 3.39 2.77
CA SER A 13 -4.84 2.18 3.57
C SER A 13 -6.26 1.68 3.38
N ALA A 14 -7.25 2.57 3.46
CA ALA A 14 -8.66 2.23 3.30
C ALA A 14 -8.94 1.52 1.98
N THR A 15 -8.44 2.08 0.88
CA THR A 15 -8.56 1.50 -0.46
C THR A 15 -7.73 0.23 -0.62
N LEU A 16 -6.53 0.18 -0.04
CA LEU A 16 -5.67 -0.99 -0.09
C LEU A 16 -6.37 -2.21 0.53
N PHE A 17 -6.88 -2.06 1.75
CA PHE A 17 -7.63 -3.14 2.42
C PHE A 17 -8.94 -3.45 1.70
N SER A 18 -9.65 -2.44 1.21
CA SER A 18 -10.87 -2.67 0.41
C SER A 18 -10.58 -3.43 -0.89
N THR A 19 -9.42 -3.19 -1.51
CA THR A 19 -8.99 -3.92 -2.71
C THR A 19 -8.76 -5.40 -2.39
N VAL A 20 -8.17 -5.71 -1.24
CA VAL A 20 -8.00 -7.11 -0.79
C VAL A 20 -9.35 -7.79 -0.61
N GLU A 21 -10.26 -7.16 0.12
CA GLU A 21 -11.57 -7.73 0.43
C GLU A 21 -12.43 -7.96 -0.81
N LEU A 22 -12.44 -7.00 -1.73
CA LEU A 22 -13.32 -7.04 -2.90
C LEU A 22 -12.78 -7.88 -4.05
N PHE A 23 -11.46 -7.90 -4.26
CA PHE A 23 -10.85 -8.53 -5.44
C PHE A 23 -10.05 -9.79 -5.12
N PHE A 24 -9.76 -10.06 -3.85
CA PHE A 24 -9.07 -11.29 -3.41
C PHE A 24 -9.80 -12.00 -2.26
N PRO A 25 -11.14 -12.18 -2.33
CA PRO A 25 -11.93 -12.69 -1.20
C PRO A 25 -11.53 -14.12 -0.79
N ASP A 26 -11.12 -14.95 -1.75
CA ASP A 26 -10.80 -16.36 -1.52
C ASP A 26 -9.35 -16.62 -1.09
N ARG A 27 -8.50 -15.59 -1.10
CA ARG A 27 -7.09 -15.72 -0.74
C ARG A 27 -6.90 -15.57 0.78
N LYS A 28 -5.91 -16.28 1.32
CA LYS A 28 -5.49 -16.09 2.72
C LYS A 28 -4.95 -14.67 2.90
N LYS A 29 -5.61 -13.88 3.74
CA LYS A 29 -5.29 -12.46 3.98
C LYS A 29 -4.20 -12.35 5.04
N CYS A 30 -3.10 -11.72 4.65
CA CYS A 30 -1.92 -11.56 5.49
C CYS A 30 -1.62 -10.07 5.65
N LEU A 31 -1.23 -9.66 6.86
CA LEU A 31 -0.72 -8.33 7.15
C LEU A 31 0.71 -8.46 7.65
N LEU A 32 1.67 -7.88 6.93
CA LEU A 32 3.04 -7.78 7.41
C LEU A 32 3.19 -6.50 8.24
N GLU A 33 3.51 -6.66 9.52
CA GLU A 33 3.75 -5.52 10.42
C GLU A 33 4.88 -5.85 11.40
N THR A 34 5.66 -4.83 11.73
CA THR A 34 6.83 -4.89 12.62
C THR A 34 6.53 -4.38 14.04
N TRP A 35 5.33 -3.83 14.24
CA TRP A 35 4.83 -3.31 15.51
C TRP A 35 3.74 -4.22 16.08
N ASP A 36 3.58 -4.19 17.41
CA ASP A 36 2.46 -4.86 18.06
C ASP A 36 1.29 -3.89 18.23
N PHE A 37 0.09 -4.34 17.84
CA PHE A 37 -1.13 -3.54 17.77
C PHE A 37 -2.36 -4.42 18.00
N ASP A 38 -3.52 -3.80 18.18
CA ASP A 38 -4.79 -4.52 18.33
C ASP A 38 -5.19 -5.21 17.01
N ARG A 39 -5.02 -6.53 16.95
CA ARG A 39 -5.36 -7.36 15.78
C ARG A 39 -6.85 -7.38 15.48
N GLY A 40 -7.71 -7.07 16.45
CA GLY A 40 -9.16 -6.96 16.26
C GLY A 40 -9.55 -5.91 15.23
N LEU A 41 -8.66 -4.94 14.94
CA LEU A 41 -8.87 -3.89 13.95
C LEU A 41 -8.88 -4.40 12.50
N PHE A 42 -8.29 -5.56 12.22
CA PHE A 42 -8.17 -6.12 10.87
C PHE A 42 -8.78 -7.53 10.81
N PRO A 43 -10.11 -7.64 10.84
CA PRO A 43 -10.79 -8.93 10.89
C PRO A 43 -10.44 -9.79 9.68
N GLY A 44 -10.11 -11.07 9.94
CA GLY A 44 -9.74 -12.02 8.88
C GLY A 44 -8.28 -11.95 8.42
N TYR A 45 -7.47 -11.02 8.93
CA TYR A 45 -6.05 -10.93 8.60
C TYR A 45 -5.19 -11.71 9.60
N SER A 46 -4.31 -12.54 9.07
CA SER A 46 -3.21 -13.13 9.84
C SER A 46 -2.01 -12.19 9.83
N VAL A 47 -1.52 -11.81 11.01
CA VAL A 47 -0.38 -10.90 11.15
C VAL A 47 0.93 -11.69 11.13
N PHE A 48 1.85 -11.28 10.27
CA PHE A 48 3.19 -11.84 10.15
C PHE A 48 4.23 -10.76 10.39
N TRP A 49 5.40 -11.15 10.90
CA TRP A 49 6.54 -10.25 11.16
C TRP A 49 7.69 -10.49 10.19
N ASP A 50 7.73 -11.69 9.60
CA ASP A 50 8.76 -12.13 8.68
C ASP A 50 8.10 -12.57 7.38
N LEU A 51 8.71 -12.13 6.28
CA LEU A 51 8.23 -12.36 4.94
C LEU A 51 8.22 -13.84 4.55
N GLU A 52 9.19 -14.61 5.04
CA GLU A 52 9.36 -16.05 4.72
C GLU A 52 8.23 -16.91 5.28
N ASN A 53 7.59 -16.44 6.35
CA ASN A 53 6.50 -17.14 7.04
C ASN A 53 5.14 -16.94 6.37
N ILE A 54 5.04 -16.04 5.39
CA ILE A 54 3.81 -15.81 4.65
C ILE A 54 3.47 -17.07 3.82
N PRO A 55 2.26 -17.64 3.96
CA PRO A 55 1.90 -18.86 3.27
C PRO A 55 1.76 -18.64 1.74
N PRO A 56 2.08 -19.65 0.90
CA PRO A 56 1.79 -19.61 -0.53
C PRO A 56 0.30 -19.40 -0.86
N GLY A 57 0.02 -18.80 -2.02
CA GLY A 57 -1.34 -18.49 -2.50
C GLY A 57 -2.03 -17.35 -1.74
N SER A 58 -1.32 -16.69 -0.83
CA SER A 58 -1.86 -15.61 0.00
C SER A 58 -1.93 -14.27 -0.74
N VAL A 59 -2.64 -13.34 -0.12
CA VAL A 59 -2.56 -11.91 -0.41
C VAL A 59 -1.96 -11.23 0.82
N VAL A 60 -0.87 -10.48 0.64
CA VAL A 60 -0.19 -9.77 1.71
C VAL A 60 -0.31 -8.27 1.55
N VAL A 61 -0.69 -7.62 2.64
CA VAL A 61 -0.68 -6.18 2.82
C VAL A 61 0.59 -5.77 3.55
N ILE A 62 1.28 -4.76 3.01
CA ILE A 62 2.42 -4.10 3.67
C ILE A 62 2.11 -2.61 3.76
N GLU A 63 1.67 -2.17 4.92
CA GLU A 63 1.33 -0.77 5.18
C GLU A 63 2.60 0.06 5.39
N ASP A 64 2.69 1.19 4.69
CA ASP A 64 3.85 2.08 4.67
C ASP A 64 5.17 1.30 4.50
N ALA A 65 5.32 0.72 3.30
CA ALA A 65 6.37 -0.20 2.94
C ALA A 65 7.78 0.37 3.12
N ALA A 66 7.95 1.69 3.16
CA ALA A 66 9.24 2.32 3.43
C ALA A 66 9.78 1.97 4.84
N ARG A 67 8.93 1.57 5.79
CA ARG A 67 9.36 1.12 7.13
C ARG A 67 10.04 -0.23 7.09
N VAL A 68 9.62 -1.09 6.16
CA VAL A 68 10.20 -2.42 5.94
C VAL A 68 11.33 -2.32 4.93
N PHE A 69 11.20 -1.51 3.87
CA PHE A 69 12.09 -1.49 2.71
C PHE A 69 12.58 -0.08 2.34
N SER A 70 13.17 0.62 3.31
CA SER A 70 13.67 1.99 3.11
C SER A 70 14.85 2.06 2.11
N SER A 71 14.89 3.14 1.31
CA SER A 71 15.93 3.37 0.29
C SER A 71 17.36 3.54 0.83
N ARG A 72 17.52 3.91 2.11
CA ARG A 72 18.83 4.13 2.76
C ARG A 72 19.42 2.88 3.42
N GLY A 73 18.71 1.74 3.40
CA GLY A 73 19.15 0.45 3.94
C GLY A 73 19.67 -0.54 2.89
N SER A 74 19.69 -0.16 1.61
CA SER A 74 19.92 -1.03 0.44
C SER A 74 21.29 -1.70 0.40
N ALA A 75 22.29 -1.18 1.11
CA ALA A 75 23.62 -1.77 1.17
C ALA A 75 23.73 -3.03 2.05
N SER A 76 22.65 -3.46 2.73
CA SER A 76 22.72 -4.56 3.72
C SER A 76 21.66 -5.67 3.60
N ARG A 77 20.79 -5.66 2.58
CA ARG A 77 19.73 -6.67 2.47
C ARG A 77 19.75 -7.41 1.14
N THR A 78 20.56 -8.46 1.10
CA THR A 78 20.42 -9.65 0.24
C THR A 78 19.00 -10.23 0.26
N ASP A 79 18.19 -9.88 1.27
CA ASP A 79 16.85 -10.42 1.52
C ASP A 79 15.77 -9.86 0.60
N LEU A 80 15.90 -8.63 0.07
CA LEU A 80 14.82 -8.05 -0.76
C LEU A 80 14.73 -8.75 -2.12
N ASP A 81 15.85 -8.93 -2.81
CA ASP A 81 15.88 -9.62 -4.09
C ASP A 81 15.44 -11.09 -3.95
N GLY A 82 15.91 -11.76 -2.88
CA GLY A 82 15.47 -13.10 -2.52
C GLY A 82 13.96 -13.18 -2.28
N TRP A 83 13.40 -12.19 -1.57
CA TRP A 83 11.98 -12.13 -1.31
C TRP A 83 11.14 -11.83 -2.56
N LEU A 84 11.58 -10.88 -3.39
CA LEU A 84 10.90 -10.54 -4.65
C LEU A 84 10.88 -11.74 -5.62
N SER A 85 11.90 -12.59 -5.57
CA SER A 85 11.87 -13.89 -6.25
C SER A 85 10.86 -14.85 -5.62
N LEU A 86 10.85 -14.95 -4.28
CA LEU A 86 10.00 -15.87 -3.53
C LEU A 86 8.50 -15.58 -3.69
N ILE A 87 8.07 -14.31 -3.75
CA ILE A 87 6.65 -13.96 -3.93
C ILE A 87 6.07 -14.52 -5.24
N SER A 88 6.85 -14.48 -6.32
CA SER A 88 6.42 -15.00 -7.63
C SER A 88 6.32 -16.53 -7.62
N HIS A 89 7.29 -17.22 -7.01
CA HIS A 89 7.27 -18.68 -6.91
C HIS A 89 6.19 -19.24 -5.98
N ARG A 90 5.76 -18.46 -4.99
CA ARG A 90 4.74 -18.85 -4.01
C ARG A 90 3.33 -18.36 -4.34
N ASP A 91 3.13 -17.73 -5.51
CA ASP A 91 1.86 -17.10 -5.90
C ASP A 91 1.31 -16.16 -4.81
N ILE A 92 2.19 -15.28 -4.29
CA ILE A 92 1.82 -14.30 -3.27
C ILE A 92 1.47 -12.98 -3.98
N VAL A 93 0.22 -12.55 -3.82
CA VAL A 93 -0.19 -11.21 -4.28
C VAL A 93 0.22 -10.19 -3.24
N VAL A 94 1.04 -9.23 -3.64
CA VAL A 94 1.54 -8.16 -2.75
C VAL A 94 0.80 -6.85 -3.04
N LEU A 95 0.22 -6.26 -2.00
CA LEU A 95 -0.31 -4.90 -1.98
C LEU A 95 0.49 -4.08 -0.96
N ILE A 96 1.07 -2.97 -1.41
CA ILE A 96 1.84 -2.08 -0.56
C ILE A 96 1.28 -0.67 -0.58
N SER A 97 1.33 0.03 0.54
CA SER A 97 1.12 1.48 0.57
C SER A 97 2.43 2.21 0.79
N VAL A 98 2.59 3.37 0.16
CA VAL A 98 3.78 4.20 0.30
C VAL A 98 3.39 5.68 0.26
N GLN A 99 4.09 6.49 1.04
CA GLN A 99 3.88 7.94 1.06
C GLN A 99 4.60 8.64 -0.10
N SER A 100 5.80 8.16 -0.42
CA SER A 100 6.58 8.60 -1.58
C SER A 100 7.44 7.45 -2.09
N THR A 101 7.58 7.32 -3.40
CA THR A 101 8.45 6.29 -3.98
C THR A 101 9.93 6.60 -3.81
N ALA A 102 10.31 7.85 -3.52
CA ALA A 102 11.68 8.26 -3.26
C ALA A 102 12.28 7.61 -2.00
N ILE A 103 11.43 7.25 -1.03
CA ILE A 103 11.85 6.59 0.22
C ILE A 103 11.78 5.06 0.15
N LEU A 104 11.20 4.50 -0.91
CA LEU A 104 11.16 3.06 -1.16
C LEU A 104 12.38 2.62 -1.99
N ASP A 105 12.87 1.40 -1.73
CA ASP A 105 13.94 0.81 -2.54
C ASP A 105 13.53 0.70 -4.02
N LEU A 106 14.46 1.06 -4.91
CA LEU A 106 14.27 1.03 -6.36
C LEU A 106 14.01 -0.38 -6.90
N GLN A 107 14.50 -1.42 -6.21
CA GLN A 107 14.36 -2.81 -6.68
C GLN A 107 12.91 -3.27 -6.81
N PHE A 108 11.99 -2.69 -6.01
CA PHE A 108 10.55 -2.94 -6.12
C PHE A 108 10.02 -2.66 -7.53
N PHE A 109 10.50 -1.57 -8.14
CA PHE A 109 10.01 -1.10 -9.43
C PHE A 109 10.70 -1.78 -10.62
N ARG A 110 11.87 -2.38 -10.39
CA ARG A 110 12.70 -2.97 -11.46
C ARG A 110 12.47 -4.46 -11.65
N THR A 111 12.21 -5.19 -10.57
CA THR A 111 12.17 -6.66 -10.60
C THR A 111 10.76 -7.21 -10.72
N GLN A 112 9.74 -6.41 -10.40
CA GLN A 112 8.35 -6.84 -10.38
C GLN A 112 7.49 -5.95 -11.28
N ARG A 113 6.42 -6.53 -11.83
CA ARG A 113 5.34 -5.72 -12.42
C ARG A 113 4.56 -5.05 -11.29
N VAL A 114 4.65 -3.73 -11.22
CA VAL A 114 3.94 -2.88 -10.26
C VAL A 114 2.87 -2.10 -11.00
N VAL A 115 1.63 -2.27 -10.57
CA VAL A 115 0.50 -1.41 -10.99
C VAL A 115 0.38 -0.28 -9.97
N PHE A 116 0.41 0.96 -10.43
CA PHE A 116 0.33 2.12 -9.54
C PHE A 116 -1.12 2.56 -9.35
N MET A 117 -1.54 2.55 -8.08
CA MET A 117 -2.83 2.98 -7.59
C MET A 117 -2.62 4.31 -6.85
N HIS A 118 -2.79 5.42 -7.57
CA HIS A 118 -2.55 6.74 -7.04
C HIS A 118 -3.73 7.23 -6.20
N LYS A 119 -3.39 7.74 -5.03
CA LYS A 119 -4.18 8.63 -4.20
C LYS A 119 -3.63 10.03 -4.30
N ARG A 120 -4.35 10.99 -3.73
CA ARG A 120 -3.90 12.37 -3.65
C ARG A 120 -2.53 12.46 -2.94
N VAL A 121 -1.65 13.28 -3.48
CA VAL A 121 -0.39 13.72 -2.85
C VAL A 121 -0.45 15.23 -2.68
N TRP A 122 -0.03 15.74 -1.53
CA TRP A 122 0.01 17.19 -1.30
C TRP A 122 1.10 17.85 -2.14
N ASP A 123 0.88 19.10 -2.56
CA ASP A 123 1.84 19.81 -3.43
C ASP A 123 3.23 19.93 -2.77
N THR A 124 3.27 20.02 -1.44
CA THR A 124 4.52 20.03 -0.67
C THR A 124 5.26 18.71 -0.69
N ASP A 125 4.55 17.59 -0.88
CA ASP A 125 5.12 16.24 -0.89
C ASP A 125 5.55 15.84 -2.31
N LEU A 126 4.85 16.34 -3.35
CA LEU A 126 5.17 16.12 -4.76
C LEU A 126 6.63 16.42 -5.09
N LYS A 127 7.19 17.52 -4.55
CA LYS A 127 8.58 17.93 -4.81
C LYS A 127 9.63 16.94 -4.31
N PHE A 128 9.26 16.07 -3.36
CA PHE A 128 10.15 15.04 -2.82
C PHE A 128 9.98 13.70 -3.54
N GLU A 129 9.01 13.60 -4.44
CA GLU A 129 8.82 12.41 -5.26
C GLU A 129 9.91 12.31 -6.33
N ARG A 130 10.16 11.08 -6.81
CA ARG A 130 11.07 10.83 -7.92
C ARG A 130 10.63 11.63 -9.16
N PRO A 131 11.54 12.36 -9.85
CA PRO A 131 11.17 13.21 -10.98
C PRO A 131 10.34 12.50 -12.06
N GLU A 132 10.66 11.23 -12.35
CA GLU A 132 9.95 10.40 -13.32
C GLU A 132 8.49 10.11 -12.94
N LEU A 133 8.12 10.21 -11.66
CA LEU A 133 6.77 9.96 -11.15
C LEU A 133 6.00 11.23 -10.78
N GLN A 134 6.67 12.40 -10.75
CA GLN A 134 6.03 13.68 -10.40
C GLN A 134 4.89 14.01 -11.37
N SER A 135 5.15 13.99 -12.68
CA SER A 135 4.12 14.29 -13.69
C SER A 135 2.94 13.33 -13.62
N LEU A 136 3.21 12.05 -13.39
CA LEU A 136 2.16 11.04 -13.25
C LEU A 136 1.29 11.30 -12.01
N GLN A 137 1.91 11.67 -10.89
CA GLN A 137 1.20 11.99 -9.66
C GLN A 137 0.43 13.33 -9.76
N MET A 138 0.92 14.29 -10.54
CA MET A 138 0.18 15.52 -10.86
C MET A 138 -1.08 15.21 -11.68
N THR A 139 -0.97 14.36 -12.72
CA THR A 139 -2.13 13.87 -13.46
C THR A 139 -3.12 13.17 -12.54
N ALA A 140 -2.63 12.27 -11.67
CA ALA A 140 -3.47 11.58 -10.70
C ALA A 140 -4.23 12.56 -9.79
N ASN A 141 -3.55 13.58 -9.25
CA ASN A 141 -4.19 14.60 -8.42
C ASN A 141 -5.31 15.34 -9.16
N LEU A 142 -5.09 15.70 -10.42
CA LEU A 142 -6.10 16.36 -11.25
C LEU A 142 -7.32 15.45 -11.47
N ARG A 143 -7.07 14.21 -11.92
CA ARG A 143 -8.13 13.22 -12.18
C ARG A 143 -8.96 12.90 -10.94
N LEU A 144 -8.30 12.75 -9.79
CA LEU A 144 -8.97 12.51 -8.51
C LEU A 144 -9.81 13.72 -8.06
N ALA A 145 -9.30 14.94 -8.28
CA ALA A 145 -10.05 16.15 -7.97
C ALA A 145 -11.28 16.30 -8.88
N GLU A 146 -11.15 16.02 -10.17
CA GLU A 146 -12.26 15.99 -11.13
C GLU A 146 -13.32 14.98 -10.70
N ALA A 147 -12.93 13.74 -10.39
CA ALA A 147 -13.86 12.70 -9.95
C ALA A 147 -14.61 13.08 -8.67
N ALA A 148 -13.90 13.61 -7.66
CA ALA A 148 -14.51 14.06 -6.42
C ALA A 148 -15.44 15.27 -6.61
N ALA A 149 -15.18 16.13 -7.60
CA ALA A 149 -16.06 17.25 -7.94
C ALA A 149 -17.33 16.81 -8.69
N ILE A 150 -17.22 15.77 -9.53
CA ILE A 150 -18.37 15.18 -10.25
C ILE A 150 -19.27 14.39 -9.30
N HIS A 151 -18.69 13.74 -8.29
CA HIS A 151 -19.38 12.87 -7.33
C HIS A 151 -19.19 13.37 -5.88
N PRO A 152 -19.70 14.56 -5.52
CA PRO A 152 -19.49 15.18 -4.22
C PRO A 152 -20.15 14.42 -3.05
N GLU A 153 -21.10 13.54 -3.34
CA GLU A 153 -21.79 12.69 -2.36
C GLU A 153 -20.93 11.50 -1.89
N MET A 154 -19.89 11.13 -2.63
CA MET A 154 -19.05 9.98 -2.32
C MET A 154 -17.87 10.39 -1.43
N ASP A 155 -17.48 9.49 -0.52
CA ASP A 155 -16.27 9.69 0.28
C ASP A 155 -15.04 9.76 -0.63
N PRO A 156 -14.22 10.84 -0.59
CA PRO A 156 -13.05 10.97 -1.47
C PRO A 156 -12.05 9.81 -1.39
N ARG A 157 -12.05 9.05 -0.28
CA ARG A 157 -11.20 7.88 -0.08
C ARG A 157 -11.55 6.72 -1.03
N VAL A 158 -12.71 6.70 -1.67
CA VAL A 158 -13.07 5.65 -2.63
C VAL A 158 -12.38 5.81 -3.99
N PHE A 159 -12.03 7.05 -4.37
CA PHE A 159 -11.43 7.34 -5.67
C PHE A 159 -9.94 7.00 -5.70
N THR A 160 -9.53 6.26 -6.71
CA THR A 160 -8.14 5.84 -6.91
C THR A 160 -7.81 5.90 -8.39
N TYR A 161 -6.75 6.60 -8.76
CA TYR A 161 -6.34 6.69 -10.15
C TYR A 161 -5.35 5.57 -10.48
N CYS A 162 -5.63 4.75 -11.49
CA CYS A 162 -4.76 3.69 -11.96
C CYS A 162 -3.97 4.19 -13.17
N SER A 163 -2.64 4.31 -13.05
CA SER A 163 -1.81 4.81 -14.16
C SER A 163 -1.74 3.87 -15.35
N ASP A 164 -1.84 2.56 -15.10
CA ASP A 164 -1.73 1.53 -16.14
C ASP A 164 -2.94 1.55 -17.09
N SER A 165 -4.12 1.92 -16.58
CA SER A 165 -5.34 2.04 -17.37
C SER A 165 -5.74 3.48 -17.72
N ASP A 166 -5.08 4.50 -17.14
CA ASP A 166 -5.47 5.92 -17.23
C ASP A 166 -6.93 6.17 -16.79
N GLU A 167 -7.36 5.47 -15.73
CA GLU A 167 -8.74 5.54 -15.23
C GLU A 167 -8.79 5.89 -13.75
N VAL A 168 -9.84 6.62 -13.37
CA VAL A 168 -10.23 6.74 -11.95
C VAL A 168 -11.17 5.59 -11.61
N LEU A 169 -10.70 4.73 -10.72
CA LEU A 169 -11.45 3.61 -10.16
C LEU A 169 -12.16 4.06 -8.89
N VAL A 170 -13.39 3.59 -8.74
CA VAL A 170 -14.19 3.73 -7.51
C VAL A 170 -14.11 2.41 -6.77
N ILE A 171 -13.39 2.39 -5.65
CA ILE A 171 -13.23 1.21 -4.80
C ILE A 171 -13.98 1.50 -3.48
N PRO A 172 -15.19 0.93 -3.28
CA PRO A 172 -15.97 1.15 -2.08
C PRO A 172 -15.19 0.76 -0.83
N LEU A 173 -15.42 1.51 0.26
CA LEU A 173 -14.86 1.14 1.56
C LEU A 173 -15.60 -0.10 2.09
N VAL A 174 -14.84 -1.03 2.66
CA VAL A 174 -15.41 -2.20 3.34
C VAL A 174 -16.04 -1.81 4.66
N ASP A 175 -17.12 -2.50 5.04
CA ASP A 175 -17.97 -2.12 6.17
C ASP A 175 -17.25 -2.05 7.52
N TRP A 176 -16.19 -2.86 7.70
CA TRP A 176 -15.41 -2.88 8.93
C TRP A 176 -14.34 -1.77 8.99
N TRP A 177 -14.11 -1.05 7.88
CA TRP A 177 -13.12 0.02 7.85
C TRP A 177 -13.63 1.26 8.57
N THR A 178 -12.84 1.74 9.53
CA THR A 178 -13.09 2.97 10.27
C THR A 178 -11.80 3.78 10.41
N ASP A 179 -11.88 4.94 11.05
CA ASP A 179 -10.69 5.74 11.34
C ASP A 179 -9.75 5.05 12.35
N ALA A 180 -10.23 4.09 13.15
CA ALA A 180 -9.38 3.31 14.06
C ALA A 180 -8.28 2.55 13.30
N GLN A 181 -8.61 1.94 12.16
CA GLN A 181 -7.64 1.26 11.30
C GLN A 181 -6.64 2.23 10.68
N SER A 182 -7.02 3.48 10.42
CA SER A 182 -6.07 4.50 9.94
C SER A 182 -5.07 4.94 11.01
N HIS A 183 -5.37 4.65 12.28
CA HIS A 183 -4.61 5.07 13.46
C HIS A 183 -4.15 3.90 14.33
N TYR A 184 -4.17 2.67 13.81
CA TYR A 184 -3.88 1.45 14.59
C TYR A 184 -2.49 1.42 15.25
N LEU A 185 -1.56 2.24 14.76
CA LEU A 185 -0.21 2.35 15.29
C LEU A 185 0.00 3.51 16.27
N ARG A 186 -1.04 4.28 16.58
CA ARG A 186 -0.94 5.42 17.50
C ARG A 186 -0.44 5.01 18.88
N ASP A 187 -0.91 3.87 19.38
CA ASP A 187 -0.56 3.33 20.69
C ASP A 187 0.29 2.04 20.58
N ALA A 188 0.76 1.73 19.36
CA ALA A 188 1.52 0.52 19.10
C ALA A 188 2.91 0.56 19.74
N ARG A 189 3.39 -0.61 20.15
CA ARG A 189 4.73 -0.77 20.72
C ARG A 189 5.62 -1.47 19.73
N ARG A 190 6.84 -0.99 19.59
CA ARG A 190 7.84 -1.66 18.78
C ARG A 190 8.17 -2.99 19.44
N ARG A 191 8.07 -4.09 18.69
CA ARG A 191 8.45 -5.40 19.22
C ARG A 191 9.94 -5.41 19.51
N ALA A 192 10.34 -5.90 20.69
CA ALA A 192 11.74 -6.16 20.97
C ALA A 192 12.23 -7.20 19.94
N LYS A 193 13.40 -6.96 19.33
CA LYS A 193 14.03 -7.99 18.49
C LYS A 193 14.30 -9.20 19.40
N ALA A 194 13.71 -10.35 19.06
CA ALA A 194 14.05 -11.63 19.66
C ALA A 194 15.45 -12.06 19.18
#